data_AF-A0A1R1S931-F1
#
_entry.id   AF-A0A1R1S931-F1
#
_cell.length_a   1.000
_cell.length_b   1.000
_cell.length_c   1.000
_cell.angle_alpha   90.00
_cell.angle_beta   90.00
_cell.angle_gamma   90.00
#
_symmetry.space_group_name_H-M   'P 1'
#
loop_
_entity.id
_entity.type
_entity.pdbx_description
1 polymer ?
#
loop_
_entity_poly.entity_id
_entity_poly.type
_entity_poly.pdbx_seq_one_letter_code
_entity_poly.pdbx_strand_id
1 'polypeptide(L)'
;MLGGAADVPFAELSALVAGARAVVVGDTGLAHLATAHGTPSVVLFGPVAPRLWGPPRSPLHRALWHHPTDGGARPGDAHGDRPDERLLRITVAEVLDAVARLPETGPGRDRETAGLARPE
;
A
#
# COMPACT_ATOMS: atom_id res chain seq x y z
N MET A 1 2.67 13.51 1.51
CA MET A 1 1.45 13.66 0.70
C MET A 1 1.12 15.14 0.69
N LEU A 2 1.48 15.83 -0.38
CA LEU A 2 1.18 17.26 -0.51
C LEU A 2 -0.21 17.34 -1.12
N GLY A 3 -1.16 17.92 -0.39
CA GLY A 3 -2.52 18.17 -0.86
C GLY A 3 -2.60 19.52 -1.56
N GLY A 4 -3.02 19.54 -2.82
CA GLY A 4 -3.48 20.70 -3.56
C GLY A 4 -4.97 20.96 -3.37
N ALA A 5 -5.45 22.11 -3.84
CA ALA A 5 -6.86 22.50 -3.69
C ALA A 5 -7.86 21.57 -4.40
N ALA A 6 -7.37 20.70 -5.30
CA ALA A 6 -8.17 19.68 -6.00
C ALA A 6 -8.02 18.27 -5.40
N ASP A 7 -7.17 18.08 -4.39
CA ASP A 7 -6.93 16.77 -3.81
C ASP A 7 -8.02 16.40 -2.81
N VAL A 8 -8.25 15.09 -2.67
CA VAL A 8 -9.15 14.54 -1.65
C VAL A 8 -8.60 14.93 -0.27
N PRO A 9 -9.41 15.55 0.61
CA PRO A 9 -8.99 15.85 1.97
C PRO A 9 -8.46 14.60 2.68
N PHE A 10 -7.39 14.74 3.45
CA PHE A 10 -6.71 13.58 4.04
C PHE A 10 -7.64 12.67 4.85
N ALA A 11 -8.57 13.25 5.62
CA ALA A 11 -9.55 12.49 6.39
C ALA A 11 -10.45 11.62 5.50
N GLU A 12 -10.89 12.16 4.36
CA GLU A 12 -11.72 11.45 3.39
C GLU A 12 -10.92 10.38 2.66
N LEU A 13 -9.69 10.69 2.22
CA LEU A 13 -8.78 9.70 1.63
C LEU A 13 -8.50 8.55 2.60
N SER A 14 -8.26 8.85 3.87
CA SER A 14 -8.05 7.86 4.93
C SER A 14 -9.28 6.98 5.14
N ALA A 15 -10.48 7.56 5.13
CA ALA A 15 -11.74 6.81 5.22
C ALA A 15 -11.95 5.90 4.00
N LEU A 16 -11.63 6.36 2.79
CA LEU A 16 -11.68 5.54 1.58
C LEU A 16 -10.73 4.34 1.68
N VAL A 17 -9.51 4.56 2.15
CA VAL A 17 -8.54 3.47 2.38
C VAL A 17 -9.05 2.49 3.45
N ALA A 18 -9.59 2.99 4.56
CA ALA A 18 -10.12 2.14 5.62
C ALA A 18 -11.33 1.29 5.19
N GLY A 19 -12.15 1.80 4.26
CA GLY A 19 -13.35 1.13 3.76
C GLY A 19 -13.13 0.27 2.50
N ALA A 20 -11.94 0.28 1.90
CA ALA A 20 -11.68 -0.47 0.68
C ALA A 20 -11.56 -1.98 0.96
N ARG A 21 -12.03 -2.84 0.03
CA ARG A 21 -11.74 -4.28 0.06
C ARG A 21 -10.25 -4.56 -0.08
N ALA A 22 -9.57 -3.79 -0.93
CA ALA A 22 -8.14 -3.86 -1.14
C ALA A 22 -7.61 -2.55 -1.72
N VAL A 23 -6.34 -2.25 -1.47
CA VAL A 23 -5.60 -1.11 -2.05
C VAL A 23 -4.46 -1.62 -2.92
N VAL A 24 -4.44 -1.22 -4.19
CA VAL A 24 -3.30 -1.43 -5.10
C VAL A 24 -2.55 -0.11 -5.26
N VAL A 25 -1.28 -0.07 -4.89
CA VAL A 25 -0.54 1.20 -4.79
C VAL A 25 0.96 1.00 -4.96
N GLY A 26 1.68 2.02 -5.44
CA GLY A 26 3.15 2.04 -5.36
C GLY A 26 3.67 2.21 -3.93
N ASP A 27 4.97 1.98 -3.72
CA ASP A 27 5.67 2.25 -2.45
C ASP A 27 5.65 3.74 -2.08
N THR A 28 4.56 4.17 -1.45
CA THR A 28 4.25 5.56 -1.09
C THR A 28 3.51 5.59 0.25
N GLY A 29 3.24 6.79 0.78
CA GLY A 29 2.49 6.97 2.03
C GLY A 29 1.15 6.22 2.12
N LEU A 30 0.47 5.98 0.99
CA LEU A 30 -0.79 5.23 0.96
C LEU A 30 -0.60 3.72 1.27
N ALA A 31 0.56 3.14 0.94
CA ALA A 31 0.88 1.76 1.31
C ALA A 31 0.95 1.61 2.84
N HIS A 32 1.55 2.58 3.52
CA HIS A 32 1.59 2.64 4.98
C HIS A 32 0.21 2.91 5.58
N LEU A 33 -0.59 3.77 4.95
CA LEU A 33 -1.95 4.05 5.41
C LEU A 33 -2.85 2.81 5.35
N ALA A 34 -2.76 2.02 4.27
CA ALA A 34 -3.46 0.74 4.16
C ALA A 34 -3.00 -0.24 5.25
N THR A 35 -1.69 -0.30 5.53
CA THR A 35 -1.12 -1.10 6.61
C THR A 35 -1.68 -0.67 7.98
N ALA A 36 -1.74 0.65 8.24
CA ALA A 36 -2.23 1.20 9.51
C ALA A 36 -3.72 0.88 9.75
N HIS A 37 -4.53 0.92 8.70
CA HIS A 37 -5.95 0.56 8.78
C HIS A 37 -6.21 -0.95 8.82
N GLY A 38 -5.20 -1.77 8.50
CA GLY A 38 -5.36 -3.21 8.29
C GLY A 38 -6.15 -3.52 7.01
N THR A 39 -6.20 -2.59 6.07
CA THR A 39 -6.81 -2.79 4.76
C THR A 39 -5.88 -3.68 3.91
N PRO A 40 -6.38 -4.76 3.31
CA PRO A 40 -5.56 -5.59 2.44
C PRO A 40 -4.91 -4.77 1.31
N SER A 41 -3.66 -5.08 0.97
CA SER A 41 -2.95 -4.30 -0.04
C SER A 41 -2.00 -5.10 -0.91
N VAL A 42 -1.89 -4.68 -2.17
CA VAL A 42 -0.82 -5.03 -3.09
C VAL A 42 0.04 -3.79 -3.29
N VAL A 43 1.29 -3.84 -2.85
CA VAL A 43 2.24 -2.74 -2.93
C VAL A 43 3.27 -3.03 -4.02
N LEU A 44 3.39 -2.12 -4.98
CA LEU A 44 4.25 -2.23 -6.15
C LEU A 44 5.58 -1.52 -5.89
N PHE A 45 6.68 -2.27 -5.89
CA PHE A 45 8.02 -1.74 -5.67
C PHE A 45 8.80 -1.69 -6.98
N GLY A 46 9.59 -0.62 -7.14
CA GLY A 46 10.54 -0.48 -8.23
C GLY A 46 11.98 -0.42 -7.72
N PRO A 47 12.55 0.79 -7.58
CA PRO A 47 13.97 0.97 -7.29
C PRO A 47 14.36 0.54 -5.88
N VAL A 48 13.45 0.72 -4.92
CA VAL A 48 13.69 0.49 -3.49
C VAL A 48 13.10 -0.86 -3.07
N ALA A 49 13.90 -1.64 -2.35
CA ALA A 49 13.50 -2.99 -1.97
C ALA A 49 12.47 -2.99 -0.82
N PRO A 50 11.48 -3.92 -0.83
CA PRO A 50 10.46 -4.03 0.22
C PRO A 50 11.03 -4.26 1.63
N ARG A 51 12.25 -4.78 1.76
CA ARG A 51 12.88 -4.99 3.07
C ARG A 51 13.16 -3.68 3.84
N LEU A 52 13.17 -2.53 3.16
CA LEU A 52 13.48 -1.24 3.77
C LEU A 52 12.22 -0.54 4.29
N TRP A 53 11.14 -0.54 3.48
CA TRP A 53 9.92 0.22 3.76
C TRP A 53 8.63 -0.57 3.54
N GLY A 54 8.74 -1.83 3.16
CA GLY A 54 7.58 -2.66 2.85
C GLY A 54 6.75 -3.00 4.09
N PRO A 55 5.51 -3.45 3.86
CA PRO A 55 4.60 -3.79 4.94
C PRO A 55 5.16 -4.93 5.80
N PRO A 56 4.82 -4.98 7.11
CA PRO A 56 5.13 -6.12 7.95
C PRO A 56 4.62 -7.44 7.34
N ARG A 57 5.28 -8.55 7.67
CA ARG A 57 4.84 -9.87 7.22
C ARG A 57 3.43 -10.16 7.73
N SER A 58 2.47 -10.22 6.81
CA SER A 58 1.06 -10.39 7.10
C SER A 58 0.34 -11.01 5.90
N PRO A 59 -0.71 -11.84 6.10
CA PRO A 59 -1.55 -12.30 4.99
C PRO A 59 -2.28 -11.14 4.30
N LEU A 60 -2.49 -10.00 4.99
CA LEU A 60 -3.19 -8.83 4.47
C LEU A 60 -2.41 -8.09 3.38
N HIS A 61 -1.08 -8.20 3.35
CA HIS A 61 -0.26 -7.38 2.48
C HIS A 61 0.61 -8.24 1.57
N ARG A 62 0.74 -7.82 0.31
CA ARG A 62 1.59 -8.44 -0.70
C ARG A 62 2.48 -7.36 -1.29
N ALA A 63 3.80 -7.57 -1.26
CA ALA A 63 4.76 -6.72 -1.92
C ALA A 63 5.18 -7.39 -3.24
N LEU A 64 4.92 -6.74 -4.37
CA LEU A 64 5.40 -7.17 -5.68
C LEU A 64 6.68 -6.42 -6.00
N TRP A 65 7.75 -7.17 -6.26
CA TRP A 65 9.06 -6.61 -6.54
C TRP A 65 9.89 -7.59 -7.35
N HIS A 66 10.45 -7.11 -8.47
CA HIS A 66 11.38 -7.88 -9.29
C HIS A 66 12.81 -7.50 -8.94
N HIS A 67 13.59 -8.47 -8.43
CA HIS A 67 14.98 -8.25 -8.06
C HIS A 67 15.81 -7.93 -9.31
N PRO A 68 16.77 -6.99 -9.25
CA PRO A 68 17.73 -6.78 -10.33
C PRO A 68 18.47 -8.07 -10.68
N THR A 69 18.52 -8.39 -11.98
CA THR A 69 19.17 -9.58 -12.54
C THR A 69 20.69 -9.50 -12.54
N ASP A 70 21.24 -8.28 -12.50
CA ASP A 70 22.67 -7.98 -12.49
C ASP A 70 23.27 -7.90 -11.08
N GLY A 71 22.51 -8.25 -10.04
CA GLY A 71 22.98 -8.22 -8.66
C GLY A 71 23.27 -6.80 -8.13
N GLY A 72 22.81 -5.76 -8.82
CA GLY A 72 22.96 -4.37 -8.42
C GLY A 72 22.27 -4.11 -7.07
N ALA A 73 23.03 -4.22 -5.98
CA ALA A 73 22.55 -4.07 -4.61
C ALA A 73 22.10 -2.63 -4.25
N ARG A 74 22.33 -1.67 -5.15
CA ARG A 74 21.99 -0.26 -4.91
C ARG A 74 20.50 -0.02 -5.20
N PRO A 75 19.78 0.66 -4.30
CA PRO A 75 18.48 1.23 -4.63
C PRO A 75 18.58 2.12 -5.87
N GLY A 76 17.62 2.00 -6.78
CA GLY A 76 17.48 2.96 -7.89
C GLY A 76 16.98 4.32 -7.40
N ASP A 77 16.71 5.24 -8.32
CA ASP A 77 16.16 6.56 -7.99
C ASP A 77 14.63 6.49 -7.85
N ALA A 78 14.12 6.63 -6.62
CA ALA A 78 12.69 6.67 -6.34
C ALA A 78 12.01 7.98 -6.78
N HIS A 79 12.79 9.00 -7.10
CA HIS A 79 12.34 10.34 -7.50
C HIS A 79 12.75 10.68 -8.94
N GLY A 80 13.18 9.69 -9.72
CA GLY A 80 13.55 9.86 -11.12
C GLY A 80 12.37 10.32 -11.98
N ASP A 81 12.70 10.92 -13.11
CA ASP A 81 11.73 11.41 -14.11
C ASP A 81 11.16 10.28 -15.01
N ARG A 82 11.72 9.07 -14.90
CA ARG A 82 11.26 7.86 -15.58
C ARG A 82 10.99 6.74 -14.57
N PRO A 83 9.96 5.91 -14.81
CA PRO A 83 9.74 4.72 -13.99
C PRO A 83 10.95 3.78 -14.04
N ASP A 84 11.35 3.27 -12.88
CA ASP A 84 12.39 2.25 -12.78
C ASP A 84 11.95 0.96 -13.49
N GLU A 85 12.86 0.32 -14.22
CA GLU A 85 12.57 -0.89 -14.99
C GLU A 85 12.04 -2.03 -14.12
N ARG A 86 12.41 -2.10 -12.84
CA ARG A 86 11.93 -3.14 -11.90
C ARG A 86 10.43 -2.98 -11.65
N LEU A 87 9.93 -1.75 -11.59
CA LEU A 87 8.50 -1.47 -11.51
C LEU A 87 7.80 -1.87 -12.80
N LEU A 88 8.41 -1.56 -13.95
CA LEU A 88 7.86 -1.86 -15.29
C LEU A 88 7.82 -3.37 -15.60
N ARG A 89 8.60 -4.19 -14.89
CA ARG A 89 8.54 -5.66 -14.99
C ARG A 89 7.31 -6.25 -14.30
N ILE A 90 6.65 -5.51 -13.40
CA ILE A 90 5.43 -5.97 -12.75
C ILE A 90 4.27 -5.90 -13.75
N THR A 91 3.74 -7.05 -14.11
CA THR A 91 2.65 -7.17 -15.08
C THR A 91 1.28 -6.99 -14.42
N VAL A 92 0.28 -6.59 -15.21
CA VAL A 92 -1.12 -6.52 -14.75
C VAL A 92 -1.60 -7.89 -14.24
N ALA A 93 -1.22 -8.98 -14.90
CA ALA A 93 -1.58 -10.33 -14.50
C ALA A 93 -1.06 -10.67 -13.09
N GLU A 94 0.21 -10.35 -12.80
CA GLU A 94 0.77 -10.55 -11.46
C GLU A 94 0.04 -9.73 -10.38
N VAL A 95 -0.37 -8.50 -10.72
CA VAL A 95 -1.18 -7.67 -9.81
C VAL A 95 -2.54 -8.31 -9.55
N LEU A 96 -3.24 -8.76 -10.58
CA LEU A 96 -4.55 -9.40 -10.44
C LEU A 96 -4.46 -10.70 -9.65
N ASP A 97 -3.44 -11.53 -9.90
CA ASP A 97 -3.17 -12.74 -9.14
C ASP A 97 -2.86 -12.44 -7.67
N ALA A 98 -2.13 -11.37 -7.39
CA ALA A 98 -1.85 -10.94 -6.02
C ALA A 98 -3.12 -10.48 -5.31
N VAL A 99 -3.98 -9.69 -5.99
CA VAL A 99 -5.26 -9.24 -5.46
C VAL A 99 -6.20 -10.42 -5.18
N ALA A 100 -6.25 -11.40 -6.07
CA ALA A 100 -7.08 -12.59 -5.89
C ALA A 100 -6.66 -13.46 -4.68
N ARG A 101 -5.41 -13.32 -4.22
CA ARG A 101 -4.86 -14.03 -3.04
C ARG A 101 -4.96 -13.23 -1.74
N LEU A 102 -5.51 -12.01 -1.78
CA LEU A 102 -5.78 -11.25 -0.57
C LEU A 102 -6.96 -11.88 0.18
N PRO A 103 -6.93 -11.89 1.51
CA PRO A 103 -8.07 -12.34 2.29
C PRO A 103 -9.26 -11.41 2.06
N GLU A 104 -10.46 -11.97 2.01
CA GLU A 104 -11.67 -11.16 2.02
C GLU A 104 -11.75 -10.35 3.32
N THR A 105 -12.00 -9.05 3.20
CA THR A 105 -12.42 -8.24 4.34
C THR A 105 -13.83 -8.64 4.71
N GLY A 106 -14.00 -9.41 5.78
CA GLY A 106 -15.33 -9.64 6.36
C GLY A 106 -15.95 -8.31 6.82
N PRO A 107 -17.29 -8.17 6.82
CA PRO A 107 -17.94 -7.07 7.51
C PRO A 107 -17.77 -7.27 9.02
N GLY A 108 -16.72 -6.69 9.61
CA GLY A 108 -16.40 -6.92 11.01
C GLY A 108 -15.01 -6.46 11.44
N ARG A 109 -14.80 -5.15 11.51
CA ARG A 109 -14.13 -4.60 12.69
C ARG A 109 -15.23 -3.84 13.42
N ASP A 110 -15.83 -4.51 14.39
CA ASP A 110 -16.82 -3.92 15.27
C ASP A 110 -16.28 -2.59 15.79
N ARG A 111 -17.13 -1.57 15.66
CA ARG A 111 -16.94 -0.22 16.20
C ARG A 111 -17.05 -0.25 17.73
N GLU A 112 -16.14 -0.95 18.37
CA GLU A 112 -15.91 -0.90 19.81
C GLU A 112 -14.48 -0.38 19.99
N THR A 113 -14.25 0.94 19.92
CA THR A 113 -14.31 1.79 21.11
C THR A 113 -14.19 3.26 20.67
N ALA A 114 -15.30 3.99 20.66
CA ALA A 114 -15.31 5.45 20.85
C ALA A 114 -16.62 5.91 21.49
N GLY A 115 -17.19 5.07 22.36
CA GLY A 115 -18.01 5.55 23.47
C GLY A 115 -17.07 5.78 24.65
N LEU A 116 -16.42 6.94 24.70
CA LEU A 116 -15.92 7.47 25.97
C LEU A 116 -16.65 8.78 26.22
N ALA A 117 -17.46 8.72 27.26
CA ALA A 117 -18.28 9.77 27.82
C ALA A 117 -17.51 11.10 27.93
N ARG A 118 -18.25 12.18 27.65
CA ARG A 118 -17.92 13.51 28.17
C ARG A 118 -18.10 13.48 29.70
N PRO A 119 -17.11 13.87 30.51
CA PRO A 119 -17.40 14.21 31.89
C PRO A 119 -18.01 15.62 31.97
N GLU A 120 -19.01 15.72 32.82
CA GLU A 120 -19.54 16.97 33.40
C GLU A 120 -18.65 17.41 34.57
#